data_AF-A0A834WZK6-F1
#
_entry.id   AF-A0A834WZK6-F1
#
_cell.length_a   1.000
_cell.length_b   1.000
_cell.length_c   1.000
_cell.angle_alpha   90.00
_cell.angle_beta   90.00
_cell.angle_gamma   90.00
#
_symmetry.space_group_name_H-M   'P 1'
#
loop_
_entity.id
_entity.type
_entity.pdbx_description
1 polymer ?
#
loop_
_entity_poly.entity_id
_entity_poly.type
_entity_poly.pdbx_seq_one_letter_code
_entity_poly.pdbx_strand_id
1 'polypeptide(L)'
;MGLVIACKVCQVTSKHVQYKIEVIESDESVIANLTVFDRDAFNYLGINATDLGVESVKNVEDNDGWPKKLYSFVGKKFIFKVGIKVSEWNAFTSLTVQKMTDYPTILDKYSVHRLPQVQNFI
;
A
#
# COMPACT_ATOMS: atom_id res chain seq x y z
N MET A 1 -19.69 25.70 11.94
CA MET A 1 -18.27 25.77 12.37
C MET A 1 -17.52 24.62 11.74
N GLY A 2 -16.51 24.87 10.89
CA GLY A 2 -15.74 23.81 10.24
C GLY A 2 -14.65 23.24 11.14
N LEU A 3 -14.40 21.94 11.06
CA LEU A 3 -13.31 21.28 11.78
C LEU A 3 -11.96 21.79 11.24
N VAL A 4 -11.10 22.30 12.13
CA VAL A 4 -9.74 22.72 11.79
C VAL A 4 -8.76 21.62 12.20
N ILE A 5 -8.09 21.02 11.22
CA ILE A 5 -7.03 20.02 11.45
C ILE A 5 -5.69 20.73 11.35
N ALA A 6 -4.94 20.74 12.45
CA ALA A 6 -3.61 21.32 12.52
C ALA A 6 -2.56 20.24 12.79
N CYS A 7 -1.42 20.33 12.10
CA CYS A 7 -0.30 19.44 12.35
C CYS A 7 0.36 19.78 13.69
N LYS A 8 0.51 18.80 14.60
CA LYS A 8 1.16 19.00 15.90
C LYS A 8 2.63 19.42 15.80
N VAL A 9 3.31 19.08 14.70
CA VAL A 9 4.75 19.33 14.52
C VAL A 9 4.98 20.74 13.96
N CYS A 10 4.36 21.07 12.83
CA CYS A 10 4.58 22.36 12.17
C CYS A 10 3.55 23.44 12.51
N GLN A 11 2.49 23.10 13.25
CA GLN A 11 1.41 24.02 13.66
C GLN A 11 0.65 24.67 12.48
N VAL A 12 0.78 24.12 11.27
CA VAL A 12 0.07 24.57 10.07
C VAL A 12 -1.23 23.80 9.92
N THR A 13 -2.29 24.50 9.54
CA THR A 13 -3.57 23.90 9.16
C THR A 13 -3.51 23.39 7.73
N SER A 14 -3.69 22.09 7.54
CA SER A 14 -3.70 21.45 6.22
C SER A 14 -4.69 20.30 6.20
N LYS A 15 -5.38 20.15 5.06
CA LYS A 15 -6.28 19.02 4.77
C LYS A 15 -5.62 18.07 3.76
N HIS A 16 -4.34 17.77 3.94
CA HIS A 16 -3.68 16.79 3.08
C HIS A 16 -4.10 15.37 3.49
N VAL A 17 -4.80 14.67 2.61
CA VAL A 17 -5.10 13.24 2.74
C VAL A 17 -3.99 12.45 2.07
N GLN A 18 -3.55 11.35 2.67
CA GLN A 18 -2.50 10.48 2.15
C GLN A 18 -2.92 9.01 2.20
N TYR A 19 -2.38 8.19 1.30
CA TYR A 19 -2.61 6.75 1.35
C TYR A 19 -1.81 6.07 2.47
N LYS A 20 -2.49 5.15 3.14
CA LYS A 20 -1.92 4.02 3.87
C LYS A 20 -2.78 2.80 3.52
N ILE A 21 -2.36 2.05 2.51
CA ILE A 21 -3.09 0.89 2.00
C ILE A 21 -2.45 -0.37 2.55
N GLU A 22 -3.24 -1.22 3.18
CA GLU A 22 -2.80 -2.54 3.61
C GLU A 22 -3.17 -3.54 2.52
N VAL A 23 -2.15 -4.15 1.91
CA VAL A 23 -2.30 -5.15 0.87
C VAL A 23 -1.92 -6.50 1.47
N ILE A 24 -2.84 -7.45 1.37
CA ILE A 24 -2.57 -8.84 1.69
C ILE A 24 -2.00 -9.47 0.43
N GLU A 25 -0.71 -9.79 0.45
CA GLU A 25 -0.08 -10.63 -0.55
C GLU A 25 -0.23 -12.08 -0.12
N SER A 26 -0.68 -12.94 -1.03
CA SER A 26 -0.55 -14.39 -0.89
C SER A 26 0.27 -14.92 -2.04
N ASP A 27 1.42 -15.50 -1.75
CA ASP A 27 2.02 -16.49 -2.65
C ASP A 27 1.46 -17.89 -2.33
N GLU A 28 1.89 -18.92 -3.07
CA GLU A 28 1.40 -20.29 -2.87
C GLU A 28 1.74 -20.87 -1.48
N SER A 29 2.61 -20.23 -0.69
CA SER A 29 3.20 -20.76 0.55
C SER A 29 2.98 -19.88 1.78
N VAL A 30 2.89 -18.56 1.63
CA VAL A 30 2.91 -17.58 2.71
C VAL A 30 1.98 -16.41 2.40
N ILE A 31 1.32 -15.91 3.45
CA ILE A 31 0.57 -14.66 3.41
C ILE A 31 1.40 -13.58 4.11
N ALA A 32 1.60 -12.44 3.45
CA ALA A 32 2.28 -11.28 3.99
C ALA A 32 1.38 -10.04 3.92
N ASN A 33 1.34 -9.26 5.01
CA ASN A 33 0.65 -7.98 5.05
C ASN A 33 1.64 -6.86 4.79
N LEU A 34 1.49 -6.19 3.65
CA LEU A 34 2.37 -5.10 3.21
C LEU A 34 1.63 -3.76 3.32
N THR A 35 2.31 -2.74 3.84
CA THR A 35 1.78 -1.36 3.82
C THR A 35 2.35 -0.59 2.63
N VAL A 36 1.46 -0.07 1.77
CA VAL A 36 1.79 0.83 0.66
C VAL A 36 1.44 2.27 1.05
N PHE A 37 2.42 3.17 0.95
CA PHE A 37 2.26 4.58 1.27
C PHE A 37 2.01 5.46 0.02
N ASP A 38 1.63 6.70 0.29
CA ASP A 38 1.15 7.70 -0.66
C ASP A 38 1.87 7.74 -2.01
N ARG A 39 3.20 7.83 -2.01
CA ARG A 39 3.99 7.92 -3.25
C ARG A 39 3.81 6.69 -4.15
N ASP A 40 3.96 5.49 -3.61
CA ASP A 40 3.88 4.25 -4.40
C ASP A 40 2.43 3.95 -4.81
N ALA A 41 1.48 4.22 -3.91
CA ALA A 41 0.05 4.13 -4.22
C ALA A 41 -0.35 5.10 -5.34
N PHE A 42 0.11 6.35 -5.30
CA PHE A 42 -0.15 7.34 -6.35
C PHE A 42 0.48 6.91 -7.69
N ASN A 43 1.73 6.47 -7.68
CA ASN A 43 2.41 6.02 -8.90
C ASN A 43 1.66 4.87 -9.58
N TYR A 44 1.08 3.95 -8.80
CA TYR A 44 0.32 2.84 -9.34
C TYR A 44 -1.11 3.21 -9.75
N LEU A 45 -1.85 3.88 -8.87
CA LEU A 45 -3.26 4.21 -9.09
C LEU A 45 -3.45 5.38 -10.06
N GLY A 46 -2.47 6.28 -10.17
CA GLY A 46 -2.56 7.50 -10.98
C GLY A 46 -3.55 8.56 -10.44
N ILE A 47 -3.97 8.42 -9.18
CA ILE A 47 -4.90 9.33 -8.50
C ILE A 47 -4.45 9.53 -7.05
N ASN A 48 -4.47 10.77 -6.56
CA ASN A 48 -4.11 11.06 -5.17
C ASN A 48 -5.25 10.71 -4.20
N ALA A 49 -4.94 10.55 -2.93
CA ALA A 49 -5.91 10.09 -1.92
C ALA A 49 -7.08 11.05 -1.71
N THR A 50 -6.87 12.35 -1.93
CA THR A 50 -7.92 13.36 -1.79
C THR A 50 -8.96 13.19 -2.89
N ASP A 51 -8.52 13.10 -4.14
CA ASP A 51 -9.39 12.92 -5.30
C ASP A 51 -10.10 11.57 -5.26
N LEU A 52 -9.41 10.49 -4.85
CA LEU A 52 -10.05 9.18 -4.66
C LEU A 52 -11.16 9.25 -3.62
N GLY A 53 -10.96 9.96 -2.51
CA GLY A 53 -11.99 10.17 -1.49
C GLY A 53 -13.21 10.92 -2.05
N VAL A 54 -12.99 11.95 -2.86
CA VAL A 54 -14.07 12.70 -3.52
C VAL A 54 -14.84 11.82 -4.52
N GLU A 55 -14.15 11.03 -5.34
CA GLU A 55 -14.78 10.07 -6.27
C GLU A 55 -15.61 9.02 -5.51
N SER A 56 -15.12 8.55 -4.38
CA SER A 56 -15.79 7.52 -3.59
C SER A 56 -17.10 8.04 -2.97
N VAL A 57 -17.11 9.29 -2.51
CA VAL A 57 -18.32 9.94 -1.96
C VAL A 57 -19.35 10.27 -3.05
N LYS A 58 -18.92 10.56 -4.28
CA LYS A 58 -19.83 10.84 -5.41
C LYS A 58 -20.51 9.58 -5.96
N ASN A 59 -19.88 8.42 -5.80
CA ASN A 59 -20.34 7.14 -6.36
C ASN A 59 -20.99 6.22 -5.31
N VAL A 60 -21.46 6.77 -4.18
CA VAL A 60 -22.03 6.02 -3.04
C VAL A 60 -23.27 5.19 -3.45
N GLU A 61 -23.95 5.55 -4.53
CA GLU A 61 -25.13 4.82 -5.01
C GLU A 61 -24.79 3.48 -5.69
N ASP A 62 -23.51 3.20 -5.99
CA ASP A 62 -23.11 2.23 -7.01
C ASP A 62 -22.21 1.06 -6.52
N ASN A 63 -21.95 1.00 -5.21
CA ASN A 63 -21.38 -0.13 -4.44
C ASN A 63 -21.25 0.34 -2.97
N ASP A 64 -20.93 -0.58 -2.06
CA ASP A 64 -20.66 -0.46 -0.61
C ASP A 64 -19.82 0.74 -0.07
N GLY A 65 -19.50 1.75 -0.89
CA GLY A 65 -18.65 2.89 -0.56
C GLY A 65 -17.17 2.61 -0.79
N TRP A 66 -16.80 1.41 -1.26
CA TRP A 66 -15.41 1.08 -1.51
C TRP A 66 -14.89 1.71 -2.81
N PRO A 67 -13.72 2.37 -2.79
CA PRO A 67 -13.15 2.98 -3.99
C PRO A 67 -12.81 1.93 -5.05
N LYS A 68 -13.55 1.89 -6.17
CA LYS A 68 -13.36 0.91 -7.26
C LYS A 68 -11.91 0.82 -7.76
N LYS A 69 -11.17 1.94 -7.72
CA LYS A 69 -9.76 2.01 -8.12
C LYS A 69 -8.84 1.10 -7.28
N LEU A 70 -9.16 0.88 -6.01
CA LEU A 70 -8.36 0.01 -5.13
C LEU A 70 -8.44 -1.47 -5.54
N TYR A 71 -9.51 -1.90 -6.22
CA TYR A 71 -9.58 -3.26 -6.79
C TYR A 71 -8.52 -3.51 -7.87
N SER A 72 -7.88 -2.46 -8.41
CA SER A 72 -6.77 -2.64 -9.35
C SER A 72 -5.56 -3.37 -8.74
N PHE A 73 -5.42 -3.43 -7.41
CA PHE A 73 -4.39 -4.24 -6.76
C PHE A 73 -4.73 -5.74 -6.76
N VAL A 74 -6.02 -6.09 -6.80
CA VAL A 74 -6.48 -7.47 -6.62
C VAL A 74 -6.17 -8.30 -7.86
N GLY A 75 -5.63 -9.50 -7.65
CA GLY A 75 -5.28 -10.43 -8.74
C GLY A 75 -4.09 -9.99 -9.59
N LYS A 76 -3.38 -8.92 -9.19
CA LYS A 76 -2.17 -8.45 -9.86
C LYS A 76 -0.92 -9.04 -9.22
N LYS A 77 0.10 -9.22 -10.04
CA LYS A 77 1.44 -9.65 -9.61
C LYS A 77 2.36 -8.45 -9.61
N PHE A 78 3.13 -8.32 -8.54
CA PHE A 78 4.11 -7.26 -8.37
C PHE A 78 5.43 -7.84 -7.90
N ILE A 79 6.51 -7.12 -8.18
CA ILE A 79 7.75 -7.24 -7.42
C ILE A 79 7.79 -6.08 -6.42
N PHE A 80 8.02 -6.42 -5.15
CA PHE A 80 8.12 -5.46 -4.07
C PHE A 80 9.57 -5.35 -3.57
N LYS A 81 10.02 -4.11 -3.34
CA LYS A 81 11.12 -3.85 -2.41
C LYS A 81 10.51 -3.53 -1.06
N VAL A 82 10.76 -4.37 -0.06
CA VAL A 82 10.16 -4.23 1.28
C VAL A 82 11.19 -3.72 2.28
N GLY A 83 10.79 -2.71 3.07
CA GLY A 83 11.49 -2.28 4.28
C GLY A 83 10.86 -2.95 5.49
N ILE A 84 11.70 -3.53 6.36
CA ILE A 84 11.28 -4.21 7.58
C ILE A 84 11.56 -3.27 8.76
N LYS A 85 10.53 -2.98 9.57
CA LYS A 85 10.70 -2.27 10.83
C LYS A 85 10.18 -3.13 11.96
N VAL A 86 11.09 -3.52 12.85
CA VAL A 86 10.80 -4.25 14.08
C VAL A 86 10.56 -3.22 15.18
N SER A 87 9.41 -3.28 15.86
CA SER A 87 9.20 -2.45 17.04
C SER A 87 9.78 -3.13 18.29
N GLU A 88 10.61 -2.39 19.03
CA GLU A 88 11.19 -2.85 20.29
C GLU A 88 10.13 -3.08 21.38
N TRP A 89 8.95 -2.47 21.22
CA TRP A 89 7.92 -2.40 22.25
C TRP A 89 6.83 -3.48 22.12
N ASN A 90 6.72 -4.15 20.97
CA ASN A 90 5.53 -4.95 20.67
C ASN A 90 5.83 -6.27 19.93
N ALA A 91 7.08 -6.58 19.59
CA ALA A 91 7.47 -7.70 18.72
C ALA A 91 6.75 -7.74 17.36
N PHE A 92 6.02 -6.67 16.99
CA PHE A 92 5.36 -6.57 15.71
C PHE A 92 6.36 -6.09 14.66
N THR A 93 6.46 -6.86 13.58
CA THR A 93 7.23 -6.49 12.41
C THR A 93 6.30 -5.84 11.40
N SER A 94 6.54 -4.57 11.09
CA SER A 94 5.82 -3.87 10.02
C SER A 94 6.60 -3.99 8.72
N LEU A 95 5.93 -4.47 7.68
CA LEU A 95 6.48 -4.59 6.32
C LEU A 95 5.94 -3.43 5.49
N THR A 96 6.85 -2.62 4.97
CA THR A 96 6.51 -1.40 4.23
C THR A 96 7.05 -1.49 2.81
N VAL A 97 6.21 -1.21 1.82
CA VAL A 97 6.65 -1.14 0.43
C VAL A 97 7.47 0.14 0.24
N GLN A 98 8.71 -0.02 -0.21
CA GLN A 98 9.60 1.09 -0.58
C GLN A 98 9.55 1.38 -2.08
N LYS A 99 9.27 0.34 -2.88
CA LYS A 99 9.05 0.38 -4.33
C LYS A 99 8.21 -0.83 -4.72
N MET A 100 7.35 -0.64 -5.72
CA MET A 100 6.58 -1.71 -6.37
C MET A 100 6.61 -1.55 -7.88
N THR A 101 6.49 -2.67 -8.60
CA THR A 101 6.41 -2.68 -10.07
C THR A 101 5.65 -3.91 -10.56
N ASP A 102 4.84 -3.74 -11.59
CA ASP A 102 4.14 -4.77 -12.34
C ASP A 102 4.63 -4.89 -13.79
N TYR A 103 5.73 -4.22 -14.17
CA TYR A 103 6.30 -4.31 -15.51
C TYR A 103 6.62 -5.76 -15.90
N PRO A 104 6.07 -6.28 -17.02
CA PRO A 104 6.24 -7.68 -17.42
C PRO A 104 7.71 -8.10 -17.53
N THR A 105 8.56 -7.25 -18.11
CA THR A 105 9.99 -7.55 -18.27
C THR A 105 10.74 -7.75 -16.96
N ILE A 106 10.29 -7.09 -15.88
CA ILE A 106 10.85 -7.26 -14.54
C ILE A 106 10.24 -8.51 -13.90
N LEU A 107 8.92 -8.71 -14.01
CA LEU A 107 8.26 -9.91 -13.50
C LEU A 107 8.88 -11.18 -14.08
N ASP A 108 9.12 -11.23 -15.38
CA ASP A 108 9.71 -12.38 -16.07
C ASP A 108 11.14 -12.66 -15.61
N LYS A 109 11.90 -11.61 -15.29
CA LYS A 109 13.26 -11.76 -14.75
C LYS A 109 13.27 -12.42 -13.37
N TYR A 110 12.26 -12.15 -12.55
CA TYR A 110 12.20 -12.65 -11.17
C TYR A 110 11.28 -13.87 -10.99
N SER A 111 10.46 -14.23 -11.97
CA SER A 111 9.59 -15.41 -11.94
C SER A 111 10.37 -16.74 -12.00
N VAL A 112 11.58 -16.73 -12.57
CA VAL A 112 12.45 -17.92 -12.71
C VAL A 112 13.27 -18.20 -11.44
N HIS A 113 13.47 -17.19 -10.60
CA HIS A 113 14.15 -17.33 -9.33
C HIS A 113 13.13 -17.38 -8.20
N ARG A 114 12.66 -18.59 -7.84
CA ARG A 114 12.17 -18.81 -6.48
C ARG A 114 13.27 -18.32 -5.55
N LEU A 115 13.04 -17.20 -4.89
CA LEU A 115 13.95 -16.68 -3.88
C LEU A 115 14.30 -17.85 -2.95
N PRO A 116 15.58 -18.06 -2.60
CA PRO A 116 15.93 -19.10 -1.65
C PRO A 116 15.04 -18.87 -0.43
N GLN A 117 14.19 -19.85 -0.15
CA GLN A 117 13.35 -19.89 1.04
C GLN A 117 14.27 -19.51 2.20
N VAL A 118 13.91 -18.46 2.95
CA VAL A 118 14.68 -18.01 4.10
C VAL A 118 14.83 -19.23 5.00
N GLN A 119 15.99 -19.89 4.92
CA GLN A 119 16.30 -21.04 5.75
C GLN A 119 16.48 -20.47 7.15
N ASN A 120 15.52 -20.84 8.01
CA ASN A 120 15.48 -20.63 9.45
C ASN A 120 16.85 -20.29 10.05
N PHE A 121 17.02 -19.04 10.48
CA PHE A 121 18.02 -18.73 11.49
C PHE A 121 17.45 -19.18 12.84
N ILE A 122 17.94 -20.34 13.30
CA ILE A 122 17.81 -20.83 14.68
C ILE A 122 18.73 -19.99 15.57
#